data_AF-A0A8J5TE29-F1
#
_entry.id   AF-A0A8J5TE29-F1
#
_cell.length_a   1.000
_cell.length_b   1.000
_cell.length_c   1.000
_cell.angle_alpha   90.00
_cell.angle_beta   90.00
_cell.angle_gamma   90.00
#
_symmetry.space_group_name_H-M   'P 1'
#
loop_
_entity.id
_entity.type
_entity.pdbx_description
1 polymer ?
#
loop_
_entity_poly.entity_id
_entity_poly.type
_entity_poly.pdbx_seq_one_letter_code
_entity_poly.pdbx_strand_id
1 'polypeptide(L)'
;MAPPCGDAAAAASAAPELANLLIREGARLPPLPERSGNVAEREEGGANRKKAGAQRITGWGLREYSKIVCKKVEAKGRTTYNEVADEIFAELKSITRNGPEFDEKNIRRRVYDAFNVLIAIRVIAKDRKEIKWMGLSNYRYEKIQKLEEVQKELVTRIKNKKKLLQEIEKQFDDLQNIKLRNQALQRPAEIANGICLPFLLIKTSRKARVEIEISEDSKFARFDFNGAPFTMHDDVSILEAIRLNSIGRAGLAIHP
;
A
#
# COMPACT_ATOMS: atom_id res chain seq x y z
N MET A 1 -8.03 -68.60 14.58
CA MET A 1 -8.42 -68.23 15.96
C MET A 1 -8.18 -66.75 16.14
N ALA A 2 -9.19 -66.04 16.64
CA ALA A 2 -9.14 -64.67 17.17
C ALA A 2 -9.78 -64.70 18.58
N PRO A 3 -9.71 -63.65 19.42
CA PRO A 3 -8.67 -62.64 19.72
C PRO A 3 -8.33 -62.71 21.25
N PRO A 4 -7.93 -61.67 22.05
CA PRO A 4 -8.65 -60.39 22.25
C PRO A 4 -7.80 -59.11 22.38
N CYS A 5 -8.55 -58.00 22.40
CA CYS A 5 -8.21 -56.58 22.44
C CYS A 5 -7.44 -56.08 23.69
N GLY A 6 -6.82 -54.90 23.55
CA GLY A 6 -6.41 -54.04 24.66
C GLY A 6 -5.95 -52.67 24.15
N ASP A 7 -6.80 -51.66 24.32
CA ASP A 7 -6.54 -50.24 24.06
C ASP A 7 -5.49 -49.64 25.02
N ALA A 8 -4.72 -48.65 24.55
CA ALA A 8 -4.54 -47.35 25.22
C ALA A 8 -3.52 -46.42 24.53
N ALA A 9 -4.02 -45.26 24.09
CA ALA A 9 -3.50 -43.91 24.34
C ALA A 9 -2.14 -43.43 23.74
N ALA A 10 -2.31 -42.38 22.92
CA ALA A 10 -1.58 -41.09 22.97
C ALA A 10 -0.13 -41.01 22.44
N ALA A 11 0.03 -40.44 21.24
CA ALA A 11 1.00 -39.38 20.97
C ALA A 11 0.60 -38.60 19.72
N ALA A 12 0.57 -37.27 19.86
CA ALA A 12 -0.01 -36.28 18.98
C ALA A 12 0.69 -36.17 17.61
N SER A 13 -0.12 -36.14 16.55
CA SER A 13 0.25 -35.70 15.21
C SER A 13 0.29 -34.18 15.16
N ALA A 14 1.46 -33.61 14.86
CA ALA A 14 1.67 -32.20 14.60
C ALA A 14 1.46 -31.91 13.11
N ALA A 15 0.29 -31.39 12.76
CA ALA A 15 0.02 -30.79 11.45
C ALA A 15 0.12 -29.25 11.58
N PRO A 16 0.79 -28.54 10.66
CA PRO A 16 0.87 -27.08 10.71
C PRO A 16 -0.44 -26.44 10.22
N GLU A 17 -0.87 -25.44 10.97
CA GLU A 17 -2.08 -24.63 10.84
C GLU A 17 -2.29 -24.02 9.45
N LEU A 18 -3.49 -24.21 8.89
CA LEU A 18 -4.00 -23.43 7.76
C LEU A 18 -5.50 -23.17 7.93
N ALA A 19 -5.88 -22.61 9.07
CA ALA A 19 -7.25 -22.18 9.33
C ALA A 19 -7.27 -20.96 10.27
N ASN A 20 -7.16 -19.76 9.69
CA ASN A 20 -7.71 -18.54 10.28
C ASN A 20 -7.80 -17.41 9.24
N LEU A 21 -8.84 -17.48 8.40
CA LEU A 21 -9.37 -16.32 7.68
C LEU A 21 -10.75 -16.00 8.25
N LEU A 22 -10.75 -15.43 9.47
CA LEU A 22 -11.91 -14.74 10.00
C LEU A 22 -12.05 -13.40 9.26
N ILE A 23 -13.05 -13.33 8.39
CA ILE A 23 -13.55 -12.09 7.80
C ILE A 23 -14.08 -11.24 8.96
N ARG A 24 -13.32 -10.22 9.36
CA ARG A 24 -13.81 -9.17 10.25
C ARG A 24 -14.44 -8.06 9.41
N GLU A 25 -15.75 -8.15 9.30
CA GLU A 25 -16.66 -7.09 8.89
C GLU A 25 -16.71 -6.01 9.99
N GLY A 26 -16.67 -4.72 9.62
CA GLY A 26 -17.02 -3.61 10.52
C GLY A 26 -15.88 -2.75 11.06
N ALA A 27 -15.15 -2.02 10.21
CA ALA A 27 -14.41 -0.84 10.63
C ALA A 27 -15.36 0.37 10.74
N ARG A 28 -16.07 0.48 11.86
CA ARG A 28 -16.84 1.67 12.22
C ARG A 28 -15.87 2.74 12.72
N LEU A 29 -15.88 3.91 12.09
CA LEU A 29 -15.13 5.10 12.50
C LEU A 29 -15.44 5.44 13.97
N PRO A 30 -14.45 5.86 14.79
CA PRO A 30 -14.71 6.34 16.13
C PRO A 30 -15.49 7.68 16.07
N PRO A 31 -16.53 7.89 16.91
CA PRO A 31 -17.27 9.14 16.95
C PRO A 31 -16.42 10.24 17.61
N LEU A 32 -16.55 11.46 17.08
CA LEU A 32 -16.00 12.68 17.66
C LEU A 32 -16.63 12.97 19.02
N PRO A 33 -15.90 13.55 19.99
CA PRO A 33 -16.44 13.82 21.32
C PRO A 33 -17.53 14.89 21.26
N GLU A 34 -18.69 14.54 21.79
CA GLU A 34 -19.80 15.47 22.02
C GLU A 34 -19.43 16.49 23.10
N ARG A 35 -19.77 17.75 22.81
CA ARG A 35 -19.57 18.90 23.66
C ARG A 35 -20.60 18.86 24.80
N SER A 36 -20.29 18.12 25.86
CA SER A 36 -21.04 18.17 27.11
C SER A 36 -20.73 19.49 27.83
N GLY A 37 -21.75 20.35 27.93
CA GLY A 37 -21.70 21.54 28.76
C GLY A 37 -21.71 21.14 30.22
N ASN A 38 -20.67 21.53 30.95
CA ASN A 38 -20.69 21.60 32.41
C ASN A 38 -20.53 23.06 32.83
N VAL A 39 -21.61 23.56 33.40
CA VAL A 39 -21.71 24.78 34.18
C VAL A 39 -20.87 24.57 35.43
N ALA A 40 -19.86 25.41 35.64
CA ALA A 40 -19.16 25.54 36.91
C ALA A 40 -19.24 27.00 37.33
N GLU A 41 -20.09 27.24 38.33
CA GLU A 41 -20.21 28.48 39.07
C GLU A 41 -18.91 28.77 39.81
N ARG A 42 -18.39 30.00 39.67
CA ARG A 42 -17.56 30.68 40.65
C ARG A 42 -17.88 32.18 40.60
N GLU A 43 -18.53 32.65 41.66
CA GLU A 43 -18.48 34.04 42.14
C GLU A 43 -17.01 34.37 42.51
N GLU A 44 -16.47 35.59 42.55
CA GLU A 44 -16.99 36.96 42.61
C GLU A 44 -15.78 37.89 42.27
N GLY A 45 -15.99 39.15 41.87
CA GLY A 45 -14.92 40.17 41.90
C GLY A 45 -14.85 41.10 40.68
N GLY A 46 -15.44 42.29 40.82
CA GLY A 46 -15.65 43.27 39.77
C GLY A 46 -14.41 43.92 39.13
N ALA A 47 -14.59 44.38 37.89
CA ALA A 47 -14.24 45.73 37.42
C ALA A 47 -14.77 45.89 35.99
N ASN A 48 -15.89 46.60 35.88
CA ASN A 48 -16.50 47.03 34.64
C ASN A 48 -15.54 47.98 33.88
N ARG A 49 -14.67 47.43 33.03
CA ARG A 49 -14.05 48.19 31.94
C ARG A 49 -14.73 47.81 30.65
N LYS A 50 -15.83 48.51 30.36
CA LYS A 50 -16.35 48.70 29.01
C LYS A 50 -15.20 49.18 28.13
N LYS A 51 -14.49 48.26 27.45
CA LYS A 51 -13.67 48.63 26.31
C LYS A 51 -14.66 48.97 25.20
N ALA A 52 -14.81 50.27 25.01
CA ALA A 52 -15.49 50.91 23.89
C ALA A 52 -15.29 50.09 22.62
N GLY A 53 -16.39 49.91 21.88
CA GLY A 53 -16.40 49.20 20.62
C GLY A 53 -15.27 49.72 19.73
N ALA A 54 -14.30 48.85 19.45
CA ALA A 54 -13.42 49.05 18.32
C ALA A 54 -14.35 49.15 17.11
N GLN A 55 -14.47 50.37 16.57
CA GLN A 55 -15.11 50.65 15.31
C GLN A 55 -14.68 49.53 14.35
N ARG A 56 -15.61 48.64 13.98
CA ARG A 56 -15.32 47.66 12.93
C ARG A 56 -14.93 48.51 11.73
N ILE A 57 -13.66 48.47 11.33
CA ILE A 57 -13.20 49.11 10.11
C ILE A 57 -13.98 48.42 8.98
N THR A 58 -15.11 49.03 8.61
CA THR A 58 -16.05 48.53 7.61
C THR A 58 -15.34 48.57 6.27
N GLY A 59 -14.81 47.42 5.85
CA GLY A 59 -14.19 47.25 4.53
C GLY A 59 -12.95 46.35 4.51
N TRP A 60 -12.27 46.17 5.64
CA TRP A 60 -10.94 45.51 5.66
C TRP A 60 -10.91 44.31 6.62
N GLY A 61 -11.46 43.19 6.15
CA GLY A 61 -11.46 41.91 6.86
C GLY A 61 -10.23 41.05 6.55
N LEU A 62 -10.03 39.96 7.33
CA LEU A 62 -8.90 39.04 7.15
C LEU A 62 -8.79 38.48 5.73
N ARG A 63 -9.93 38.27 5.04
CA ARG A 63 -9.94 37.83 3.63
C ARG A 63 -9.19 38.79 2.71
N GLU A 64 -9.32 40.09 2.93
CA GLU A 64 -8.68 41.10 2.08
C GLU A 64 -7.19 41.19 2.39
N TYR A 65 -6.82 41.17 3.67
CA TYR A 65 -5.42 41.03 4.08
C TYR A 65 -4.77 39.78 3.49
N SER A 66 -5.43 38.61 3.55
CA SER A 66 -4.89 37.38 2.99
C SER A 66 -4.68 37.45 1.48
N LYS A 67 -5.57 38.11 0.72
CA LYS A 67 -5.38 38.32 -0.73
C LYS A 67 -4.18 39.21 -1.02
N ILE A 68 -4.05 40.32 -0.31
CA ILE A 68 -2.97 41.29 -0.53
C ILE A 68 -1.63 40.66 -0.16
N VAL A 69 -1.56 40.01 1.00
CA VAL A 69 -0.36 39.27 1.45
C VAL A 69 0.02 38.20 0.43
N CYS A 70 -0.97 37.43 -0.08
CA CYS A 70 -0.74 36.41 -1.09
C CYS A 70 -0.12 36.99 -2.38
N LYS A 71 -0.75 38.03 -2.96
CA LYS A 71 -0.25 38.70 -4.18
C LYS A 71 1.13 39.30 -4.00
N LYS A 72 1.41 39.87 -2.82
CA LYS A 72 2.69 40.51 -2.53
C LYS A 72 3.83 39.49 -2.42
N VAL A 73 3.60 38.36 -1.76
CA VAL A 73 4.59 37.27 -1.68
C VAL A 73 4.77 36.61 -3.06
N GLU A 74 3.69 36.43 -3.82
CA GLU A 74 3.73 35.89 -5.19
C GLU A 74 4.57 36.76 -6.13
N ALA A 75 4.33 38.08 -6.13
CA ALA A 75 5.06 39.01 -6.99
C ALA A 75 6.56 39.10 -6.67
N LYS A 76 6.93 38.98 -5.39
CA LYS A 76 8.33 39.06 -4.95
C LYS A 76 9.08 37.74 -5.03
N GLY A 77 8.37 36.62 -4.91
CA GLY A 77 8.96 35.28 -4.83
C GLY A 77 9.70 34.99 -3.50
N ARG A 78 10.54 35.91 -3.02
CA ARG A 78 11.20 35.85 -1.70
C ARG A 78 11.08 37.21 -1.00
N THR A 79 10.70 37.21 0.27
CA THR A 79 10.48 38.44 1.03
C THR A 79 10.61 38.17 2.53
N THR A 80 10.41 39.18 3.38
CA THR A 80 10.39 39.03 4.85
C THR A 80 9.08 39.53 5.45
N TYR A 81 8.78 39.11 6.68
CA TYR A 81 7.55 39.54 7.34
C TYR A 81 7.44 41.06 7.48
N ASN A 82 8.52 41.72 7.92
CA ASN A 82 8.53 43.16 8.14
C ASN A 82 8.32 43.90 6.83
N GLU A 83 9.04 43.49 5.79
CA GLU A 83 8.92 44.07 4.45
C GLU A 83 7.48 43.98 3.89
N VAL A 84 6.82 42.83 4.03
CA VAL A 84 5.41 42.69 3.59
C VAL A 84 4.47 43.53 4.47
N ALA A 85 4.69 43.57 5.78
CA ALA A 85 3.82 44.34 6.69
C ALA A 85 3.95 45.86 6.47
N ASP A 86 5.17 46.35 6.28
CA ASP A 86 5.47 47.77 6.09
C ASP A 86 4.95 48.26 4.72
N GLU A 87 5.04 47.43 3.67
CA GLU A 87 4.48 47.76 2.37
C GLU A 87 2.95 47.79 2.35
N ILE A 88 2.30 46.83 3.00
CA ILE A 88 0.84 46.84 3.13
C ILE A 88 0.38 48.06 3.92
N PHE A 89 1.12 48.43 4.97
CA PHE A 89 0.86 49.65 5.73
C PHE A 89 0.98 50.91 4.87
N ALA A 90 2.05 51.03 4.09
CA ALA A 90 2.28 52.16 3.20
C ALA A 90 1.21 52.28 2.09
N GLU A 91 0.85 51.16 1.46
CA GLU A 91 -0.22 51.13 0.43
C GLU A 91 -1.55 51.56 1.03
N LEU A 92 -1.90 51.06 2.22
CA LEU A 92 -3.19 51.37 2.86
C LEU A 92 -3.29 52.83 3.33
N LYS A 93 -2.17 53.40 3.80
CA LYS A 93 -2.06 54.82 4.13
C LYS A 93 -2.22 55.72 2.90
N SER A 94 -1.71 55.28 1.74
CA SER A 94 -1.80 56.05 0.49
C SER A 94 -3.22 56.12 -0.10
N ILE A 95 -4.00 55.04 0.07
CA ILE A 95 -5.38 54.91 -0.42
C ILE A 95 -6.35 55.74 0.43
N THR A 96 -6.06 55.88 1.72
CA THR A 96 -6.98 56.46 2.69
C THR A 96 -6.52 57.86 3.10
N ARG A 97 -6.60 58.82 2.17
CA ARG A 97 -6.12 60.20 2.41
C ARG A 97 -6.84 60.91 3.57
N ASN A 98 -8.07 60.50 3.93
CA ASN A 98 -8.92 61.15 4.95
C ASN A 98 -9.68 60.16 5.87
N GLY A 99 -9.20 58.92 6.06
CA GLY A 99 -9.88 57.90 6.89
C GLY A 99 -9.24 57.68 8.27
N PRO A 100 -9.89 56.90 9.16
CA PRO A 100 -9.37 56.64 10.51
C PRO A 100 -7.97 56.05 10.41
N GLU A 101 -7.04 56.55 11.23
CA GLU A 101 -5.67 56.07 11.30
C GLU A 101 -5.68 54.53 11.35
N PHE A 102 -5.21 53.90 10.28
CA PHE A 102 -5.03 52.46 10.32
C PHE A 102 -3.93 52.16 11.33
N ASP A 103 -4.31 51.53 12.43
CA ASP A 103 -3.35 51.11 13.44
C ASP A 103 -2.37 50.10 12.85
N GLU A 104 -1.10 50.50 12.75
CA GLU A 104 0.00 49.64 12.30
C GLU A 104 0.01 48.29 13.04
N LYS A 105 -0.31 48.31 14.34
CA LYS A 105 -0.43 47.13 15.19
C LYS A 105 -1.51 46.16 14.69
N ASN A 106 -2.63 46.68 14.19
CA ASN A 106 -3.72 45.86 13.66
C ASN A 106 -3.29 45.19 12.36
N ILE A 107 -2.70 45.93 11.44
CA ILE A 107 -2.20 45.41 10.15
C ILE A 107 -1.14 44.33 10.39
N ARG A 108 -0.15 44.61 11.23
CA ARG A 108 0.87 43.63 11.62
C ARG A 108 0.23 42.34 12.15
N ARG A 109 -0.74 42.45 13.07
CA ARG A 109 -1.48 41.29 13.61
C ARG A 109 -2.20 40.50 12.51
N ARG A 110 -2.82 41.17 11.54
CA ARG A 110 -3.54 40.54 10.42
C ARG A 110 -2.63 39.88 9.39
N VAL A 111 -1.46 40.47 9.12
CA VAL A 111 -0.43 39.87 8.24
C VAL A 111 0.08 38.55 8.82
N TYR A 112 0.28 38.48 10.14
CA TYR A 112 0.62 37.22 10.81
C TYR A 112 -0.49 36.16 10.67
N ASP A 113 -1.76 36.54 10.85
CA ASP A 113 -2.89 35.61 10.66
C ASP A 113 -2.89 35.04 9.24
N ALA A 114 -2.70 35.89 8.23
CA ALA A 114 -2.63 35.49 6.82
C ALA A 114 -1.45 34.54 6.55
N PHE A 115 -0.24 34.86 7.03
CA PHE A 115 0.92 33.99 6.85
C PHE A 115 0.76 32.63 7.51
N ASN A 116 0.23 32.56 8.73
CA ASN A 116 0.06 31.28 9.42
C ASN A 116 -0.83 30.33 8.63
N VAL A 117 -1.92 30.84 8.05
CA VAL A 117 -2.80 30.04 7.20
C VAL A 117 -2.09 29.65 5.90
N LEU A 118 -1.41 30.59 5.22
CA LEU A 118 -0.69 30.33 3.96
C LEU A 118 0.46 29.32 4.13
N ILE A 119 1.13 29.34 5.28
CA ILE A 119 2.15 28.34 5.67
C ILE A 119 1.49 26.98 5.90
N ALA A 120 0.37 26.94 6.63
CA ALA A 120 -0.34 25.69 6.93
C ALA A 120 -0.83 24.99 5.64
N ILE A 121 -1.27 25.75 4.64
CA ILE A 121 -1.65 25.22 3.32
C ILE A 121 -0.46 25.09 2.34
N ARG A 122 0.78 25.34 2.80
CA ARG A 122 2.04 25.21 2.04
C ARG A 122 2.11 26.03 0.75
N VAL A 123 1.37 27.13 0.67
CA VAL A 123 1.46 28.10 -0.45
C VAL A 123 2.71 28.97 -0.31
N ILE A 124 3.14 29.21 0.93
CA ILE A 124 4.38 29.89 1.26
C ILE A 124 5.20 29.05 2.24
N ALA A 125 6.52 29.15 2.16
CA ALA A 125 7.44 28.52 3.10
C ALA A 125 8.17 29.59 3.92
N LYS A 126 8.36 29.36 5.21
CA LYS A 126 9.12 30.24 6.10
C LYS A 126 10.42 29.57 6.50
N ASP A 127 11.53 30.17 6.13
CA ASP A 127 12.87 29.78 6.55
C ASP A 127 13.49 30.90 7.40
N ARG A 128 13.51 30.69 8.72
CA ARG A 128 13.90 31.71 9.70
C ARG A 128 13.15 33.03 9.50
N LYS A 129 13.78 34.03 8.89
CA LYS A 129 13.23 35.37 8.59
C LYS A 129 12.76 35.52 7.13
N GLU A 130 13.13 34.61 6.25
CA GLU A 130 12.79 34.61 4.82
C GLU A 130 11.45 33.87 4.59
N ILE A 131 10.62 34.44 3.73
CA ILE A 131 9.35 33.88 3.26
C ILE A 131 9.48 33.63 1.76
N LYS A 132 9.25 32.40 1.31
CA LYS A 132 9.33 31.97 -0.10
C LYS A 132 7.93 31.65 -0.63
N TRP A 133 7.62 32.10 -1.83
CA TRP A 133 6.43 31.68 -2.57
C TRP A 133 6.63 30.27 -3.10
N MET A 134 5.75 29.35 -2.71
CA MET A 134 5.73 27.96 -3.20
C MET A 134 4.59 27.74 -4.20
N GLY A 135 3.53 28.56 -4.15
CA GLY A 135 2.36 28.45 -5.00
C GLY A 135 1.41 27.30 -4.64
N LEU A 136 0.25 27.26 -5.28
CA LEU A 136 -0.78 26.22 -5.07
C LEU A 136 -0.48 24.90 -5.81
N SER A 137 0.47 24.92 -6.75
CA SER A 137 0.84 23.80 -7.62
C SER A 137 1.65 22.72 -6.90
N ASN A 138 2.48 23.09 -5.92
CA ASN A 138 3.39 22.13 -5.27
C ASN A 138 2.64 21.06 -4.44
N TYR A 139 1.59 21.43 -3.70
CA TYR A 139 0.77 20.43 -2.98
C TYR A 139 0.03 19.48 -3.92
N ARG A 140 -0.51 20.01 -5.02
CA ARG A 140 -1.22 19.20 -6.02
C ARG A 140 -0.25 18.25 -6.71
N TYR A 141 0.95 18.70 -7.04
CA TYR A 141 1.97 17.89 -7.69
C TYR A 141 2.47 16.75 -6.78
N GLU A 142 2.85 17.04 -5.52
CA GLU A 142 3.26 15.99 -4.58
C GLU A 142 2.15 14.95 -4.34
N LYS A 143 0.88 15.38 -4.26
CA LYS A 143 -0.25 14.48 -4.10
C LYS A 143 -0.49 13.62 -5.35
N ILE A 144 -0.38 14.22 -6.55
CA ILE A 144 -0.51 13.52 -7.82
C ILE A 144 0.61 12.48 -7.97
N GLN A 145 1.87 12.86 -7.69
CA GLN A 145 3.00 11.93 -7.74
C GLN A 145 2.80 10.73 -6.82
N LYS A 146 2.38 10.96 -5.56
CA LYS A 146 2.07 9.86 -4.62
C LYS A 146 0.95 8.96 -5.14
N LEU A 147 -0.07 9.53 -5.78
CA LEU A 147 -1.17 8.75 -6.37
C LEU A 147 -0.70 7.96 -7.59
N GLU A 148 0.17 8.51 -8.42
CA GLU A 148 0.77 7.84 -9.58
C GLU A 148 1.68 6.67 -9.13
N GLU A 149 2.45 6.84 -8.07
CA GLU A 149 3.25 5.77 -7.46
C GLU A 149 2.37 4.61 -6.98
N VAL A 150 1.32 4.92 -6.21
CA VAL A 150 0.37 3.91 -5.72
C VAL A 150 -0.35 3.24 -6.90
N GLN A 151 -0.74 3.99 -7.93
CA GLN A 151 -1.36 3.43 -9.13
C GLN A 151 -0.42 2.43 -9.81
N LYS A 152 0.86 2.80 -9.98
CA LYS A 152 1.88 1.93 -10.59
C LYS A 152 2.10 0.64 -9.79
N GLU A 153 2.14 0.74 -8.46
CA GLU A 153 2.25 -0.41 -7.57
C GLU A 153 1.03 -1.34 -7.73
N LEU A 154 -0.18 -0.78 -7.70
CA LEU A 154 -1.42 -1.53 -7.84
C LEU A 154 -1.51 -2.24 -9.19
N VAL A 155 -1.14 -1.57 -10.29
CA VAL A 155 -1.11 -2.17 -11.63
C VAL A 155 -0.13 -3.35 -11.68
N THR A 156 1.06 -3.19 -11.09
CA THR A 156 2.05 -4.27 -11.00
C THR A 156 1.52 -5.45 -10.19
N ARG A 157 0.86 -5.18 -9.07
CA ARG A 157 0.24 -6.21 -8.23
C ARG A 157 -0.88 -6.96 -8.96
N ILE A 158 -1.75 -6.24 -9.69
CA ILE A 158 -2.80 -6.86 -10.52
C ILE A 158 -2.20 -7.74 -11.60
N LYS A 159 -1.16 -7.25 -12.30
CA LYS A 159 -0.44 -8.03 -13.32
C LYS A 159 0.14 -9.33 -12.76
N ASN A 160 0.79 -9.27 -11.60
CA ASN A 160 1.37 -10.44 -10.95
C ASN A 160 0.29 -11.44 -10.50
N LYS A 161 -0.81 -10.97 -9.90
CA LYS A 161 -1.95 -11.81 -9.53
C LYS A 161 -2.58 -12.48 -10.74
N LYS A 162 -2.74 -11.76 -11.85
CA LYS A 162 -3.26 -12.32 -13.10
C LYS A 162 -2.34 -13.41 -13.66
N LYS A 163 -1.02 -13.21 -13.64
CA LYS A 163 -0.04 -14.22 -14.06
C LYS A 163 -0.11 -15.47 -13.18
N LEU A 164 -0.20 -15.29 -11.86
CA LEU A 164 -0.32 -16.41 -10.92
C LEU A 164 -1.63 -17.19 -11.14
N LEU A 165 -2.76 -16.50 -11.33
CA LEU A 165 -4.04 -17.14 -11.60
C LEU A 165 -3.97 -17.99 -12.88
N GLN A 166 -3.42 -17.44 -13.96
CA GLN A 166 -3.23 -18.19 -15.21
C GLN A 166 -2.36 -19.43 -15.04
N GLU A 167 -1.34 -19.37 -14.17
CA GLU A 167 -0.49 -20.51 -13.87
C GLU A 167 -1.25 -21.59 -13.08
N ILE A 168 -2.02 -21.19 -12.07
CA ILE A 168 -2.85 -22.11 -11.27
C ILE A 168 -3.93 -22.76 -12.13
N GLU A 169 -4.60 -22.01 -13.01
CA GLU A 169 -5.59 -22.54 -13.95
C GLU A 169 -4.99 -23.62 -14.85
N LYS A 170 -3.80 -23.37 -15.42
CA LYS A 170 -3.08 -24.37 -16.22
C LYS A 170 -2.74 -25.63 -15.41
N GLN A 171 -2.27 -25.48 -14.18
CA GLN A 171 -1.96 -26.62 -13.31
C GLN A 171 -3.22 -27.43 -12.99
N PHE A 172 -4.35 -26.74 -12.73
CA PHE A 172 -5.62 -27.39 -12.50
C PHE A 172 -6.07 -28.19 -13.73
N ASP A 173 -6.01 -27.60 -14.92
CA ASP A 173 -6.34 -28.28 -16.18
C ASP A 173 -5.46 -29.51 -16.40
N ASP A 174 -4.15 -29.41 -16.13
CA ASP A 174 -3.22 -30.54 -16.26
C ASP A 174 -3.56 -31.68 -15.30
N LEU A 175 -3.90 -31.36 -14.05
CA LEU A 175 -4.31 -32.33 -13.06
C LEU A 175 -5.65 -33.01 -13.43
N GLN A 176 -6.62 -32.25 -13.94
CA GLN A 176 -7.87 -32.83 -14.43
C GLN A 176 -7.61 -33.74 -15.64
N ASN A 177 -6.79 -33.30 -16.58
CA ASN A 177 -6.46 -34.06 -17.77
C ASN A 177 -5.77 -35.39 -17.44
N ILE A 178 -4.78 -35.39 -16.52
CA ILE A 178 -4.11 -36.63 -16.13
C ILE A 178 -5.04 -37.56 -15.34
N LYS A 179 -5.89 -37.00 -14.47
CA LYS A 179 -6.89 -37.77 -13.72
C LYS A 179 -7.88 -38.46 -14.67
N LEU A 180 -8.46 -37.71 -15.61
CA LEU A 180 -9.41 -38.25 -16.59
C LEU A 180 -8.76 -39.31 -17.49
N ARG A 181 -7.53 -39.05 -17.98
CA ARG A 181 -6.76 -40.02 -18.76
C ARG A 181 -6.53 -41.31 -17.98
N ASN A 182 -6.14 -41.21 -16.71
CA ASN A 182 -5.88 -42.38 -15.87
C ASN A 182 -7.16 -43.17 -15.56
N GLN A 183 -8.30 -42.47 -15.34
CA GLN A 183 -9.61 -43.10 -15.17
C GLN A 183 -10.05 -43.86 -16.43
N ALA A 184 -9.89 -43.27 -17.61
CA ALA A 184 -10.24 -43.90 -18.89
C ALA A 184 -9.42 -45.16 -19.16
N LEU A 185 -8.16 -45.21 -18.70
CA LEU A 185 -7.29 -46.38 -18.85
C LEU A 185 -7.64 -47.53 -17.88
N GLN A 186 -8.57 -47.32 -16.94
CA GLN A 186 -9.07 -48.32 -15.96
C GLN A 186 -7.97 -49.20 -15.36
N ARG A 187 -6.78 -48.64 -15.10
CA ARG A 187 -5.71 -49.39 -14.44
C ARG A 187 -5.93 -49.33 -12.93
N PRO A 188 -6.10 -50.46 -12.24
CA PRO A 188 -6.09 -50.49 -10.78
C PRO A 188 -4.77 -49.92 -10.27
N ALA A 189 -4.83 -49.07 -9.24
CA ALA A 189 -3.65 -48.46 -8.62
C ALA A 189 -2.62 -49.51 -8.15
N GLU A 190 -3.06 -50.74 -7.88
CA GLU A 190 -2.24 -51.87 -7.40
C GLU A 190 -1.42 -52.58 -8.49
N ILE A 191 -1.78 -52.40 -9.78
CA ILE A 191 -1.08 -53.03 -10.93
C ILE A 191 -0.32 -51.97 -11.75
N ALA A 192 -0.67 -50.70 -11.57
CA ALA A 192 -0.01 -49.59 -12.23
C ALA A 192 1.30 -49.25 -11.49
N ASN A 193 2.44 -49.56 -12.11
CA ASN A 193 3.75 -48.97 -11.78
C ASN A 193 3.74 -47.44 -12.04
N GLY A 194 2.90 -46.71 -11.32
CA GLY A 194 2.70 -45.27 -11.43
C GLY A 194 3.39 -44.52 -10.29
N ILE A 195 3.79 -43.29 -10.55
CA ILE A 195 4.38 -42.39 -9.55
C ILE A 195 3.27 -41.42 -9.12
N CYS A 196 3.02 -41.32 -7.81
CA CYS A 196 2.06 -40.39 -7.24
C CYS A 196 2.64 -38.96 -7.16
N LEU A 197 1.77 -37.97 -7.29
CA LEU A 197 2.09 -36.57 -7.01
C LEU A 197 2.05 -36.32 -5.49
N PRO A 198 2.89 -35.42 -4.94
CA PRO A 198 3.96 -34.68 -5.61
C PRO A 198 5.26 -35.48 -5.73
N PHE A 199 6.03 -35.24 -6.78
CA PHE A 199 7.36 -35.86 -6.96
C PHE A 199 8.36 -34.91 -7.62
N LEU A 200 9.63 -35.27 -7.52
CA LEU A 200 10.74 -34.59 -8.18
C LEU A 200 11.50 -35.60 -9.04
N LEU A 201 11.73 -35.28 -10.30
CA LEU A 201 12.46 -36.12 -11.25
C LEU A 201 13.85 -35.52 -11.50
N ILE A 202 14.89 -36.30 -11.21
CA ILE A 202 16.25 -35.98 -11.61
C ILE A 202 16.61 -36.85 -12.81
N LYS A 203 16.99 -36.20 -13.91
CA LYS A 203 17.37 -36.84 -15.17
C LYS A 203 18.84 -36.63 -15.43
N THR A 204 19.57 -37.69 -15.73
CA THR A 204 20.97 -37.64 -16.15
C THR A 204 21.20 -38.54 -17.37
N SER A 205 22.42 -38.54 -17.90
CA SER A 205 22.82 -39.40 -19.01
C SER A 205 22.71 -40.88 -18.63
N ARG A 206 22.30 -41.73 -19.59
CA ARG A 206 22.24 -43.20 -19.38
C ARG A 206 23.60 -43.83 -19.06
N LYS A 207 24.70 -43.13 -19.35
CA LYS A 207 26.07 -43.56 -19.07
C LYS A 207 26.63 -42.98 -17.76
N ALA A 208 25.88 -42.12 -17.09
CA ALA A 208 26.32 -41.51 -15.83
C ALA A 208 26.33 -42.57 -14.72
N ARG A 209 27.38 -42.57 -13.90
CA ARG A 209 27.42 -43.35 -12.66
C ARG A 209 26.92 -42.46 -11.54
N VAL A 210 25.82 -42.86 -10.90
CA VAL A 210 25.21 -42.11 -9.81
C VAL A 210 25.42 -42.90 -8.52
N GLU A 211 26.05 -42.27 -7.53
CA GLU A 211 26.15 -42.79 -6.17
C GLU A 211 25.08 -42.11 -5.32
N ILE A 212 24.31 -42.93 -4.59
CA ILE A 212 23.18 -42.45 -3.80
C ILE A 212 23.39 -42.90 -2.36
N GLU A 213 23.50 -41.94 -1.46
CA GLU A 213 23.55 -42.17 -0.02
C GLU A 213 22.25 -41.66 0.59
N ILE A 214 21.51 -42.53 1.25
CA ILE A 214 20.27 -42.17 1.95
C ILE A 214 20.56 -42.28 3.45
N SER A 215 20.20 -41.26 4.20
CA SER A 215 20.32 -41.29 5.66
C SER A 215 19.44 -42.39 6.24
N GLU A 216 19.83 -42.92 7.40
CA GLU A 216 19.08 -43.99 8.07
C GLU A 216 17.64 -43.58 8.39
N ASP A 217 17.41 -42.30 8.72
CA ASP A 217 16.09 -41.73 8.96
C ASP A 217 15.30 -41.38 7.69
N SER A 218 15.87 -41.64 6.50
CA SER A 218 15.30 -41.35 5.18
C SER A 218 14.92 -39.88 4.94
N LYS A 219 15.44 -38.94 5.74
CA LYS A 219 15.17 -37.51 5.57
C LYS A 219 16.14 -36.82 4.61
N PHE A 220 17.32 -37.39 4.43
CA PHE A 220 18.37 -36.84 3.58
C PHE A 220 18.80 -37.88 2.54
N ALA A 221 18.91 -37.42 1.30
CA ALA A 221 19.51 -38.19 0.22
C ALA A 221 20.58 -37.34 -0.45
N ARG A 222 21.78 -37.90 -0.60
CA ARG A 222 22.89 -37.32 -1.34
C ARG A 222 23.05 -38.06 -2.65
N PHE A 223 23.11 -37.32 -3.74
CA PHE A 223 23.34 -37.84 -5.08
C PHE A 223 24.68 -37.30 -5.58
N ASP A 224 25.62 -38.20 -5.87
CA ASP A 224 26.86 -37.87 -6.56
C ASP A 224 26.78 -38.36 -8.01
N PHE A 225 26.86 -37.42 -8.95
CA PHE A 225 26.80 -37.70 -10.39
C PHE A 225 28.18 -37.89 -11.03
N ASN A 226 29.27 -37.89 -10.24
CA ASN A 226 30.64 -38.09 -10.72
C ASN A 226 31.03 -37.15 -11.86
N GLY A 227 30.60 -35.88 -11.79
CA GLY A 227 30.83 -34.87 -12.83
C GLY A 227 29.91 -34.95 -14.05
N ALA A 228 28.97 -35.91 -14.11
CA ALA A 228 27.98 -35.97 -15.18
C ALA A 228 26.89 -34.88 -15.01
N PRO A 229 26.44 -34.24 -16.10
CA PRO A 229 25.37 -33.25 -16.02
C PRO A 229 24.03 -33.92 -15.68
N PHE A 230 23.20 -33.20 -14.92
CA PHE A 230 21.83 -33.61 -14.59
C PHE A 230 20.86 -32.44 -14.75
N THR A 231 19.59 -32.75 -14.95
CA THR A 231 18.47 -31.80 -14.94
C THR A 231 17.45 -32.23 -13.90
N MET A 232 16.76 -31.26 -13.32
CA MET A 232 15.76 -31.50 -12.28
C MET A 232 14.42 -30.93 -12.75
N HIS A 233 13.36 -31.71 -12.58
CA HIS A 233 12.01 -31.37 -13.00
C HIS A 233 11.06 -31.66 -11.85
N ASP A 234 10.25 -30.68 -11.48
CA ASP A 234 9.11 -30.88 -10.59
C ASP A 234 7.96 -31.59 -11.32
N ASP A 235 6.97 -32.02 -10.57
CA ASP A 235 5.77 -32.63 -11.12
C ASP A 235 5.01 -31.70 -12.08
N VAL A 236 4.91 -30.41 -11.76
CA VAL A 236 4.24 -29.40 -12.59
C VAL A 236 4.87 -29.30 -13.99
N SER A 237 6.19 -29.18 -14.09
CA SER A 237 6.88 -29.09 -15.39
C SER A 237 6.74 -30.37 -16.21
N ILE A 238 6.65 -31.53 -15.56
CA ILE A 238 6.38 -32.80 -16.24
C ILE A 238 4.93 -32.85 -16.76
N LEU A 239 3.97 -32.40 -15.97
CA LEU A 239 2.57 -32.31 -16.39
C LEU A 239 2.39 -31.35 -17.58
N GLU A 240 3.07 -30.19 -17.56
CA GLU A 240 3.10 -29.26 -18.68
C GLU A 240 3.70 -29.92 -19.94
N ALA A 241 4.82 -30.64 -19.80
CA ALA A 241 5.44 -31.36 -20.92
C ALA A 241 4.51 -32.45 -21.48
N ILE A 242 3.73 -33.14 -20.64
CA ILE A 242 2.73 -34.12 -21.07
C ILE A 242 1.63 -33.44 -21.89
N ARG A 243 1.11 -32.29 -21.44
CA ARG A 243 0.12 -31.49 -22.17
C ARG A 243 0.66 -31.01 -23.52
N LEU A 244 1.87 -30.46 -23.57
CA LEU A 244 2.45 -29.98 -24.82
C LEU A 244 2.65 -31.11 -25.84
N ASN A 245 3.05 -32.29 -25.38
CA ASN A 245 3.19 -33.47 -26.22
C ASN A 245 1.84 -34.03 -26.73
N SER A 246 0.76 -33.94 -25.94
CA SER A 246 -0.56 -34.39 -26.39
C SER A 246 -1.14 -33.46 -27.45
N ILE A 247 -0.95 -32.15 -27.32
CA ILE A 247 -1.36 -31.15 -28.33
C ILE A 247 -0.59 -31.35 -29.65
N GLY A 248 0.72 -31.60 -29.59
CA GLY A 248 1.54 -31.88 -30.77
C GLY A 248 1.11 -33.14 -31.54
N ARG A 249 0.60 -34.17 -30.82
CA ARG A 249 0.05 -35.38 -31.46
C ARG A 249 -1.35 -35.18 -32.05
N ALA A 250 -2.18 -34.34 -31.45
CA ALA A 250 -3.49 -33.99 -32.00
C ALA A 250 -3.38 -33.17 -33.30
N GLY A 251 -2.38 -32.30 -33.41
CA GLY A 251 -2.11 -31.53 -34.64
C GLY A 251 -1.59 -32.36 -35.82
N LEU A 252 -0.96 -33.51 -35.56
CA LEU A 252 -0.48 -34.43 -36.61
C LEU A 252 -1.53 -35.44 -37.10
N ALA A 253 -2.67 -35.54 -36.40
CA ALA A 253 -3.78 -36.43 -36.80
C ALA A 253 -4.74 -35.77 -37.82
N ILE A 254 -4.48 -34.53 -38.23
CA ILE A 254 -5.28 -33.77 -39.20
C ILE A 254 -4.46 -33.59 -40.49
N HIS A 255 -4.10 -34.68 -41.15
CA HIS A 255 -3.75 -34.65 -42.58
C HIS A 255 -3.84 -36.09 -43.13
N PRO A 256 -4.89 -36.43 -43.91
CA PRO A 256 -4.85 -37.56 -44.83
C PRO A 256 -3.99 -37.24 -46.05
#